data_AF-A0A5C6UYK9-F1
#
_entry.id   AF-A0A5C6UYK9-F1
#
_cell.length_a   1.000
_cell.length_b   1.000
_cell.length_c   1.000
_cell.angle_alpha   90.00
_cell.angle_beta   90.00
_cell.angle_gamma   90.00
#
_symmetry.space_group_name_H-M   'P 1'
#
loop_
_entity.id
_entity.type
_entity.pdbx_description
1 polymer ?
#
loop_
_entity_poly.entity_id
_entity_poly.type
_entity_poly.pdbx_seq_one_letter_code
_entity_poly.pdbx_strand_id
1 'polypeptide(L)'
;MAWLRGLIHIAVLAMLVIGVGCAHGRSLKYGDEHFERGNYEAALRSYRDAQIARPGSQEALQRARRAERLLVDDALVALDKAVDGQQRVEVALGRVDEVLGLVRSDDLRQRLTTRFGSAVLTLADRFRGEGRIANALSVLDHAQLVVDAHPRAFGEGFREFSHRVSELERVWSEELVGRAHAAMEGGRPASAALYGAMAQSLDATVLSVGVADRFAREVRQRHGWSIVAEYVNPSRVKGIEAAVRARAPFAAIGFGVDVREFQYEADLNLDGSEPRLERWEEAEQRSEEYQSGTREVSNPAYVDQRDELLRAEESVVRLERDIAKSEHALHEHRREYREDERKGLPTSLSSTRIEREEERLSELREDMIDARYRVEREYLELQRIPPTLLEPVYSMHSYEVIAQWAELSATYDVVVDVPGVAFEHTGSVEVAERDVSFRHRAQRELDLGARRDPLPRESVLGDRFEASLAEEVGAEVLSGFDGYRRQWASRQGSAVERVEALATYILLSPQRVDASLSSELARLSGIPAPEVVLTRLVASPGPRVSMRE
;
A
#
# COMPACT_ATOMS: atom_id res chain seq x y z
N MET A 1 -21.67 -44.62 27.17
CA MET A 1 -21.05 -43.60 26.26
C MET A 1 -22.06 -42.72 25.50
N ALA A 2 -23.31 -43.13 25.27
CA ALA A 2 -24.30 -42.28 24.56
C ALA A 2 -24.79 -41.06 25.37
N TRP A 3 -24.87 -41.17 26.70
CA TRP A 3 -25.33 -40.09 27.59
C TRP A 3 -24.34 -38.91 27.71
N LEU A 4 -23.04 -39.18 27.64
CA LEU A 4 -22.00 -38.13 27.71
C LEU A 4 -21.99 -37.23 26.46
N ARG A 5 -22.31 -37.78 25.28
CA ARG A 5 -22.41 -37.02 24.03
C ARG A 5 -23.63 -36.09 24.01
N GLY A 6 -24.75 -36.51 24.61
CA GLY A 6 -25.94 -35.67 24.76
C GLY A 6 -25.74 -34.46 25.65
N LEU A 7 -25.03 -34.63 26.78
CA LEU A 7 -24.72 -33.53 27.70
C LEU A 7 -23.74 -32.51 27.09
N ILE A 8 -22.75 -32.96 26.31
CA ILE A 8 -21.83 -32.06 25.59
C ILE A 8 -22.58 -31.25 24.53
N HIS A 9 -23.52 -31.85 23.78
CA HIS A 9 -24.33 -31.11 22.81
C HIS A 9 -25.27 -30.09 23.48
N ILE A 10 -25.87 -30.40 24.62
CA ILE A 10 -26.71 -29.45 25.37
C ILE A 10 -25.86 -28.31 25.95
N ALA A 11 -24.66 -28.59 26.48
CA ALA A 11 -23.76 -27.57 27.00
C ALA A 11 -23.22 -26.64 25.90
N VAL A 12 -22.89 -27.18 24.72
CA VAL A 12 -22.47 -26.39 23.54
C VAL A 12 -23.64 -25.57 22.99
N LEU A 13 -24.86 -26.11 22.96
CA LEU A 13 -26.06 -25.38 22.56
C LEU A 13 -26.38 -24.25 23.55
N ALA A 14 -26.23 -24.50 24.86
CA ALA A 14 -26.45 -23.50 25.90
C ALA A 14 -25.38 -22.39 25.88
N MET A 15 -24.10 -22.72 25.63
CA MET A 15 -23.05 -21.71 25.43
C MET A 15 -23.31 -20.85 24.18
N LEU A 16 -23.76 -21.45 23.08
CA LEU A 16 -24.11 -20.71 21.85
C LEU A 16 -25.29 -19.75 22.07
N VAL A 17 -26.32 -20.17 22.82
CA VAL A 17 -27.49 -19.31 23.11
C VAL A 17 -27.13 -18.14 24.02
N ILE A 18 -26.23 -18.32 25.00
CA ILE A 18 -25.82 -17.25 25.92
C ILE A 18 -24.85 -16.26 25.26
N GLY A 19 -23.91 -16.73 24.43
CA GLY A 19 -22.96 -15.87 23.71
C GLY A 19 -23.62 -14.95 22.67
N VAL A 20 -24.68 -15.44 22.02
CA VAL A 20 -25.42 -14.70 20.99
C VAL A 20 -26.28 -13.57 21.58
N GLY A 21 -26.83 -13.73 22.79
CA GLY A 21 -27.61 -12.71 23.47
C GLY A 21 -26.81 -11.44 23.82
N CYS A 22 -25.55 -11.60 24.23
CA CYS A 22 -24.67 -10.48 24.59
C CYS A 22 -24.15 -9.68 23.39
N ALA A 23 -24.04 -10.28 22.21
CA ALA A 23 -23.67 -9.58 20.99
C ALA A 23 -24.83 -8.67 20.51
N HIS A 24 -26.05 -9.21 20.44
CA HIS A 24 -27.24 -8.48 20.02
C HIS A 24 -27.51 -7.22 20.86
N GLY A 25 -27.50 -7.36 22.19
CA GLY A 25 -27.75 -6.23 23.11
C GLY A 25 -26.69 -5.13 23.01
N ARG A 26 -25.41 -5.49 22.83
CA ARG A 26 -24.33 -4.52 22.62
C ARG A 26 -24.49 -3.76 21.31
N SER A 27 -24.76 -4.47 20.21
CA SER A 27 -24.97 -3.85 18.90
C SER A 27 -26.19 -2.92 18.87
N LEU A 28 -27.29 -3.27 19.55
CA LEU A 28 -28.43 -2.35 19.72
C LEU A 28 -28.05 -1.09 20.48
N LYS A 29 -27.35 -1.23 21.61
CA LYS A 29 -26.90 -0.10 22.42
C LYS A 29 -25.97 0.84 21.65
N TYR A 30 -24.97 0.29 20.96
CA TYR A 30 -24.08 1.10 20.10
C TYR A 30 -24.85 1.77 18.97
N GLY A 31 -25.82 1.07 18.38
CA GLY A 31 -26.72 1.63 17.39
C GLY A 31 -27.48 2.85 17.92
N ASP A 32 -28.03 2.77 19.13
CA ASP A 32 -28.74 3.88 19.77
C ASP A 32 -27.80 5.06 20.06
N GLU A 33 -26.60 4.80 20.60
CA GLU A 33 -25.61 5.84 20.87
C GLU A 33 -25.20 6.59 19.59
N HIS A 34 -25.02 5.88 18.47
CA HIS A 34 -24.76 6.52 17.17
C HIS A 34 -25.98 7.27 16.63
N PHE A 35 -27.17 6.72 16.83
CA PHE A 35 -28.42 7.31 16.37
C PHE A 35 -28.71 8.64 17.10
N GLU A 36 -28.48 8.70 18.41
CA GLU A 36 -28.63 9.91 19.22
C GLU A 36 -27.63 11.00 18.83
N ARG A 37 -26.44 10.62 18.36
CA ARG A 37 -25.41 11.54 17.82
C ARG A 37 -25.69 11.98 16.39
N GLY A 38 -26.77 11.53 15.76
CA GLY A 38 -27.09 11.82 14.36
C GLY A 38 -26.22 11.07 13.34
N ASN A 39 -25.39 10.12 13.76
CA ASN A 39 -24.60 9.30 12.86
C ASN A 39 -25.40 8.07 12.41
N TYR A 40 -26.34 8.30 11.49
CA TYR A 40 -27.30 7.28 11.05
C TYR A 40 -26.65 6.13 10.28
N GLU A 41 -25.50 6.32 9.65
CA GLU A 41 -24.76 5.25 8.96
C GLU A 41 -24.18 4.25 9.95
N ALA A 42 -23.46 4.75 10.96
CA ALA A 42 -22.88 3.91 12.01
C ALA A 42 -23.99 3.22 12.82
N ALA A 43 -25.10 3.93 13.06
CA ALA A 43 -26.29 3.35 13.67
C ALA A 43 -26.86 2.21 12.82
N LEU A 44 -27.04 2.42 11.51
CA LEU A 44 -27.56 1.40 10.60
C LEU A 44 -26.67 0.16 10.53
N ARG A 45 -25.34 0.33 10.49
CA ARG A 45 -24.39 -0.79 10.54
C ARG A 45 -24.56 -1.58 11.84
N SER A 46 -24.60 -0.89 12.98
CA SER A 46 -24.79 -1.53 14.30
C SER A 46 -26.13 -2.27 14.42
N TYR A 47 -27.22 -1.71 13.89
CA TYR A 47 -28.51 -2.40 13.86
C TYR A 47 -28.53 -3.63 12.94
N ARG A 48 -27.76 -3.62 11.85
CA ARG A 48 -27.59 -4.79 10.98
C ARG A 48 -26.77 -5.87 11.67
N ASP A 49 -25.72 -5.51 12.40
CA ASP A 49 -24.98 -6.46 13.23
C ASP A 49 -25.87 -7.08 14.30
N ALA A 50 -26.77 -6.29 14.89
CA ALA A 50 -27.78 -6.80 15.81
C ALA A 50 -28.74 -7.80 15.14
N GLN A 51 -29.11 -7.61 13.86
CA GLN A 51 -29.92 -8.56 13.08
C GLN A 51 -29.15 -9.83 12.71
N ILE A 52 -27.84 -9.73 12.45
CA ILE A 52 -26.98 -10.89 12.21
C ILE A 52 -26.85 -11.71 13.49
N ALA A 53 -26.63 -11.04 14.63
CA ALA A 53 -26.58 -11.69 15.93
C ALA A 53 -27.92 -12.36 16.29
N ARG A 54 -29.06 -11.71 16.01
CA ARG A 54 -30.40 -12.28 16.24
C ARG A 54 -31.29 -12.15 15.00
N PRO A 55 -31.22 -13.12 14.06
CA PRO A 55 -32.09 -13.15 12.89
C PRO A 55 -33.57 -13.15 13.32
N GLY A 56 -34.38 -12.27 12.71
CA GLY A 56 -35.81 -12.12 13.04
C GLY A 56 -36.14 -11.16 14.19
N SER A 57 -35.14 -10.51 14.79
CA SER A 57 -35.38 -9.45 15.78
C SER A 57 -36.17 -8.27 15.18
N GLN A 58 -37.46 -8.17 15.54
CA GLN A 58 -38.34 -7.07 15.10
C GLN A 58 -37.84 -5.70 15.56
N GLU A 59 -37.24 -5.62 16.74
CA GLU A 59 -36.69 -4.37 17.29
C GLU A 59 -35.53 -3.83 16.44
N ALA A 60 -34.47 -4.63 16.26
CA ALA A 60 -33.36 -4.28 15.36
C ALA A 60 -33.82 -3.98 13.92
N LEU A 61 -34.86 -4.66 13.42
CA LEU A 61 -35.44 -4.38 12.11
C LEU A 61 -36.12 -3.01 12.06
N GLN A 62 -36.94 -2.68 13.06
CA GLN A 62 -37.63 -1.39 13.14
C GLN A 62 -36.64 -0.23 13.29
N ARG A 63 -35.59 -0.39 14.10
CA ARG A 63 -34.54 0.61 14.29
C ARG A 63 -33.70 0.81 13.03
N ALA A 64 -33.29 -0.27 12.36
CA ALA A 64 -32.62 -0.20 11.06
C ALA A 64 -33.49 0.55 10.02
N ARG A 65 -34.79 0.22 9.92
CA ARG A 65 -35.72 0.93 9.02
C ARG A 65 -35.86 2.40 9.36
N ARG A 66 -35.84 2.76 10.64
CA ARG A 66 -35.87 4.17 11.08
C ARG A 66 -34.60 4.91 10.67
N ALA A 67 -33.43 4.29 10.85
CA ALA A 67 -32.15 4.85 10.41
C ALA A 67 -32.09 5.01 8.88
N GLU A 68 -32.56 4.01 8.11
CA GLU A 68 -32.66 4.10 6.64
C GLU A 68 -33.54 5.27 6.19
N ARG A 69 -34.69 5.51 6.85
CA ARG A 69 -35.54 6.67 6.54
C ARG A 69 -34.81 8.00 6.74
N LEU A 70 -34.10 8.15 7.86
CA LEU A 70 -33.39 9.40 8.16
C LEU A 70 -32.20 9.64 7.22
N LEU A 71 -31.49 8.58 6.79
CA LEU A 71 -30.46 8.69 5.75
C LEU A 71 -31.04 9.14 4.42
N VAL A 72 -32.19 8.59 4.04
CA VAL A 72 -32.88 8.98 2.81
C VAL A 72 -33.37 10.42 2.90
N ASP A 73 -34.00 10.81 4.01
CA ASP A 73 -34.44 12.20 4.20
C ASP A 73 -33.25 13.18 4.19
N ASP A 74 -32.10 12.82 4.76
CA ASP A 74 -30.87 13.62 4.71
C ASP A 74 -30.33 13.77 3.27
N ALA A 75 -30.28 12.70 2.49
CA ALA A 75 -29.89 12.75 1.08
C ALA A 75 -30.87 13.59 0.23
N LEU A 76 -32.18 13.48 0.50
CA LEU A 76 -33.20 14.30 -0.15
C LEU A 76 -33.03 15.79 0.17
N VAL A 77 -32.76 16.13 1.44
CA VAL A 77 -32.48 17.52 1.85
C VAL A 77 -31.21 18.04 1.19
N ALA A 78 -30.16 17.22 1.05
CA ALA A 78 -28.94 17.62 0.34
C ALA A 78 -29.21 17.91 -1.14
N LEU A 79 -30.03 17.07 -1.81
CA LEU A 79 -30.48 17.31 -3.19
C LEU A 79 -31.29 18.61 -3.32
N ASP A 80 -32.23 18.85 -2.41
CA ASP A 80 -33.06 20.06 -2.44
C ASP A 80 -32.20 21.32 -2.23
N LYS A 81 -31.26 21.28 -1.27
CA LYS A 81 -30.29 22.36 -1.08
C LYS A 81 -29.40 22.60 -2.30
N ALA A 82 -29.03 21.55 -3.03
CA ALA A 82 -28.28 21.69 -4.28
C ALA A 82 -29.12 22.36 -5.36
N VAL A 83 -30.39 21.94 -5.53
CA VAL A 83 -31.35 22.56 -6.47
C VAL A 83 -31.54 24.05 -6.15
N ASP A 84 -31.64 24.40 -4.87
CA ASP A 84 -31.77 25.79 -4.41
C ASP A 84 -30.46 26.60 -4.48
N GLY A 85 -29.33 25.95 -4.79
CA GLY A 85 -28.00 26.58 -4.84
C GLY A 85 -27.37 26.86 -3.47
N GLN A 86 -27.89 26.27 -2.40
CA GLN A 86 -27.38 26.37 -1.04
C GLN A 86 -26.27 25.35 -0.73
N GLN A 87 -26.10 24.34 -1.59
CA GLN A 87 -25.09 23.29 -1.45
C GLN A 87 -24.44 22.97 -2.80
N ARG A 88 -23.17 22.56 -2.76
CA ARG A 88 -22.46 22.06 -3.95
C ARG A 88 -23.12 20.80 -4.48
N VAL A 89 -23.34 20.74 -5.79
CA VAL A 89 -24.05 19.64 -6.45
C VAL A 89 -23.31 18.32 -6.25
N GLU A 90 -21.98 18.34 -6.35
CA GLU A 90 -21.12 17.15 -6.20
C GLU A 90 -21.26 16.53 -4.80
N VAL A 91 -21.41 17.37 -3.77
CA VAL A 91 -21.62 16.91 -2.40
C VAL A 91 -22.99 16.25 -2.25
N ALA A 92 -24.02 16.81 -2.89
CA ALA A 92 -25.37 16.23 -2.85
C ALA A 92 -25.46 14.91 -3.60
N LEU A 93 -24.85 14.81 -4.80
CA LEU A 93 -24.84 13.58 -5.58
C LEU A 93 -24.01 12.47 -4.89
N GLY A 94 -22.85 12.82 -4.33
CA GLY A 94 -22.04 11.88 -3.54
C GLY A 94 -22.79 11.37 -2.30
N ARG A 95 -23.60 12.21 -1.66
CA ARG A 95 -24.46 11.77 -0.54
C ARG A 95 -25.53 10.76 -0.99
N VAL A 96 -26.10 10.94 -2.17
CA VAL A 96 -27.09 10.00 -2.73
C VAL A 96 -26.43 8.66 -3.05
N ASP A 97 -25.25 8.67 -3.68
CA ASP A 97 -24.45 7.47 -3.97
C ASP A 97 -24.21 6.63 -2.71
N GLU A 98 -23.73 7.28 -1.65
CA GLU A 98 -23.49 6.64 -0.36
C GLU A 98 -24.78 6.03 0.24
N VAL A 99 -25.88 6.79 0.26
CA VAL A 99 -27.14 6.33 0.84
C VAL A 99 -27.76 5.19 0.04
N LEU A 100 -27.67 5.21 -1.30
CA LEU A 100 -28.13 4.10 -2.15
C LEU A 100 -27.34 2.81 -1.89
N GLY A 101 -26.04 2.92 -1.61
CA GLY A 101 -25.21 1.77 -1.20
C GLY A 101 -25.61 1.18 0.16
N LEU A 102 -26.25 1.98 1.01
CA LEU A 102 -26.65 1.57 2.35
C LEU A 102 -28.10 1.08 2.43
N VAL A 103 -29.07 1.71 1.77
CA VAL A 103 -30.52 1.43 1.99
C VAL A 103 -30.96 0.11 1.36
N ARG A 104 -31.68 -0.73 2.14
CA ARG A 104 -32.24 -2.01 1.63
C ARG A 104 -33.73 -1.96 1.33
N SER A 105 -34.48 -1.03 1.91
CA SER A 105 -35.92 -0.89 1.66
C SER A 105 -36.21 -0.43 0.22
N ASP A 106 -36.99 -1.21 -0.53
CA ASP A 106 -37.35 -0.90 -1.93
C ASP A 106 -38.10 0.41 -2.07
N ASP A 107 -39.08 0.66 -1.20
CA ASP A 107 -39.87 1.90 -1.16
C ASP A 107 -39.00 3.15 -0.95
N LEU A 108 -38.02 3.05 -0.05
CA LEU A 108 -37.12 4.17 0.25
C LEU A 108 -36.13 4.41 -0.88
N ARG A 109 -35.62 3.33 -1.50
CA ARG A 109 -34.80 3.43 -2.70
C ARG A 109 -35.58 4.09 -3.83
N GLN A 110 -36.80 3.64 -4.09
CA GLN A 110 -37.66 4.22 -5.12
C GLN A 110 -37.96 5.71 -4.87
N ARG A 111 -38.23 6.10 -3.61
CA ARG A 111 -38.42 7.50 -3.24
C ARG A 111 -37.15 8.33 -3.52
N LEU A 112 -35.98 7.82 -3.14
CA LEU A 112 -34.70 8.50 -3.36
C LEU A 112 -34.37 8.61 -4.86
N THR A 113 -34.49 7.53 -5.63
CA THR A 113 -34.20 7.53 -7.07
C THR A 113 -35.15 8.42 -7.86
N THR A 114 -36.45 8.46 -7.48
CA THR A 114 -37.42 9.36 -8.11
C THR A 114 -37.07 10.83 -7.89
N ARG A 115 -36.74 11.21 -6.64
CA ARG A 115 -36.32 12.60 -6.37
C ARG A 115 -35.00 12.91 -7.05
N PHE A 116 -34.03 12.00 -7.00
CA PHE A 116 -32.73 12.13 -7.66
C PHE A 116 -32.88 12.45 -9.14
N GLY A 117 -33.68 11.66 -9.87
CA GLY A 117 -33.99 11.92 -11.28
C GLY A 117 -34.54 13.33 -11.52
N SER A 118 -35.56 13.72 -10.76
CA SER A 118 -36.17 15.06 -10.88
C SER A 118 -35.19 16.21 -10.55
N ALA A 119 -34.34 16.03 -9.53
CA ALA A 119 -33.41 17.05 -9.06
C ALA A 119 -32.26 17.24 -10.04
N VAL A 120 -31.68 16.15 -10.55
CA VAL A 120 -30.62 16.17 -11.57
C VAL A 120 -31.11 16.87 -12.84
N LEU A 121 -32.29 16.53 -13.35
CA LEU A 121 -32.84 17.18 -14.55
C LEU A 121 -33.13 18.66 -14.30
N THR A 122 -33.66 19.01 -13.13
CA THR A 122 -33.89 20.42 -12.74
C THR A 122 -32.58 21.21 -12.69
N LEU A 123 -31.52 20.63 -12.11
CA LEU A 123 -30.20 21.24 -12.04
C LEU A 123 -29.58 21.42 -13.43
N ALA A 124 -29.66 20.38 -14.28
CA ALA A 124 -29.17 20.44 -15.65
C ALA A 124 -29.92 21.50 -16.47
N ASP A 125 -31.25 21.58 -16.37
CA ASP A 125 -32.05 22.58 -17.04
C ASP A 125 -31.79 23.99 -16.53
N ARG A 126 -31.57 24.17 -15.22
CA ARG A 126 -31.16 25.46 -14.63
C ARG A 126 -29.82 25.90 -15.19
N PHE A 127 -28.79 25.05 -15.17
CA PHE A 127 -27.48 25.39 -15.72
C PHE A 127 -27.55 25.69 -17.22
N ARG A 128 -28.34 24.92 -17.97
CA ARG A 128 -28.61 25.20 -19.38
C ARG A 128 -29.27 26.58 -19.57
N GLY A 129 -30.29 26.92 -18.80
CA GLY A 129 -30.98 28.21 -18.85
C GLY A 129 -30.07 29.40 -18.48
N GLU A 130 -29.07 29.17 -17.62
CA GLU A 130 -28.02 30.13 -17.29
C GLU A 130 -26.91 30.22 -18.36
N GLY A 131 -26.99 29.45 -19.46
CA GLY A 131 -25.95 29.39 -20.50
C GLY A 131 -24.70 28.62 -20.10
N ARG A 132 -24.75 27.84 -19.01
CA ARG A 132 -23.65 27.06 -18.44
C ARG A 132 -23.74 25.60 -18.85
N ILE A 133 -23.71 25.32 -20.15
CA ILE A 133 -23.95 23.97 -20.67
C ILE A 133 -22.92 22.95 -20.17
N ALA A 134 -21.65 23.36 -20.01
CA ALA A 134 -20.61 22.52 -19.40
C ALA A 134 -21.00 22.01 -18.00
N ASN A 135 -21.60 22.88 -17.17
CA ASN A 135 -22.05 22.51 -15.84
C ASN A 135 -23.28 21.59 -15.90
N ALA A 136 -24.18 21.80 -16.86
CA ALA A 136 -25.31 20.90 -17.07
C ALA A 136 -24.85 19.48 -17.44
N LEU A 137 -23.87 19.36 -18.34
CA LEU A 137 -23.27 18.08 -18.72
C LEU A 137 -22.55 17.42 -17.54
N SER A 138 -21.73 18.16 -16.81
CA SER A 138 -21.02 17.64 -15.63
C SER A 138 -21.99 17.06 -14.58
N VAL A 139 -23.14 17.70 -14.35
CA VAL A 139 -24.17 17.16 -13.44
C VAL A 139 -24.77 15.86 -13.97
N LEU A 140 -25.05 15.79 -15.27
CA LEU A 140 -25.64 14.59 -15.88
C LEU A 140 -24.65 13.43 -15.93
N ASP A 141 -23.37 13.69 -16.21
CA ASP A 141 -22.31 12.67 -16.21
C ASP A 141 -22.10 12.12 -14.80
N HIS A 142 -22.00 13.00 -13.79
CA HIS A 142 -21.90 12.55 -12.40
C HIS A 142 -23.15 11.77 -11.96
N ALA A 143 -24.33 12.19 -12.41
CA ALA A 143 -25.55 11.44 -12.14
C ALA A 143 -25.56 10.06 -12.83
N GLN A 144 -25.01 9.94 -14.04
CA GLN A 144 -24.86 8.66 -14.73
C GLN A 144 -23.90 7.73 -13.98
N LEU A 145 -22.81 8.25 -13.42
CA LEU A 145 -21.90 7.45 -12.57
C LEU A 145 -22.63 6.85 -11.35
N VAL A 146 -23.50 7.64 -10.69
CA VAL A 146 -24.34 7.14 -9.58
C VAL A 146 -25.33 6.08 -10.06
N VAL A 147 -25.95 6.27 -11.23
CA VAL A 147 -26.84 5.26 -11.82
C VAL A 147 -26.10 3.94 -12.08
N ASP A 148 -24.92 4.02 -12.69
CA ASP A 148 -24.12 2.86 -13.08
C ASP A 148 -23.59 2.10 -11.85
N ALA A 149 -23.30 2.80 -10.74
CA ALA A 149 -22.92 2.20 -9.47
C ALA A 149 -24.06 1.44 -8.77
N HIS A 150 -25.32 1.81 -9.05
CA HIS A 150 -26.51 1.26 -8.36
C HIS A 150 -27.55 0.64 -9.30
N PRO A 151 -27.20 -0.40 -10.10
CA PRO A 151 -28.11 -0.98 -11.09
C PRO A 151 -29.38 -1.59 -10.46
N ARG A 152 -29.30 -2.04 -9.20
CA ARG A 152 -30.47 -2.55 -8.46
C ARG A 152 -31.48 -1.47 -8.06
N ALA A 153 -31.08 -0.20 -8.02
CA ALA A 153 -31.95 0.90 -7.64
C ALA A 153 -32.61 1.56 -8.86
N PHE A 154 -31.88 1.65 -9.98
CA PHE A 154 -32.34 2.33 -11.21
C PHE A 154 -32.81 1.37 -12.32
N GLY A 155 -32.44 0.09 -12.25
CA GLY A 155 -32.64 -0.89 -13.31
C GLY A 155 -31.43 -1.00 -14.24
N GLU A 156 -31.18 -2.20 -14.78
CA GLU A 156 -30.09 -2.41 -15.74
C GLU A 156 -30.33 -1.60 -17.01
N GLY A 157 -29.34 -0.78 -17.39
CA GLY A 157 -29.40 0.01 -18.63
C GLY A 157 -30.30 1.24 -18.57
N PHE A 158 -30.48 1.86 -17.40
CA PHE A 158 -31.10 3.18 -17.28
C PHE A 158 -30.32 4.22 -18.11
N ARG A 159 -30.99 4.88 -19.06
CA ARG A 159 -30.37 5.78 -20.07
C ARG A 159 -30.98 7.19 -20.15
N GLU A 160 -31.83 7.56 -19.20
CA GLU A 160 -32.53 8.85 -19.26
C GLU A 160 -31.53 10.03 -19.30
N PHE A 161 -30.49 9.99 -18.46
CA PHE A 161 -29.44 11.01 -18.48
C PHE A 161 -28.58 10.93 -19.73
N SER A 162 -28.23 9.73 -20.21
CA SER A 162 -27.43 9.55 -21.42
C SER A 162 -28.08 10.19 -22.65
N HIS A 163 -29.40 10.08 -22.81
CA HIS A 163 -30.12 10.75 -23.90
C HIS A 163 -30.05 12.27 -23.77
N ARG A 164 -30.16 12.79 -22.54
CA ARG A 164 -30.08 14.22 -22.27
C ARG A 164 -28.67 14.78 -22.49
N VAL A 165 -27.65 14.00 -22.14
CA VAL A 165 -26.23 14.31 -22.43
C VAL A 165 -26.05 14.49 -23.93
N SER A 166 -26.42 13.51 -24.75
CA SER A 166 -26.25 13.62 -26.21
C SER A 166 -26.98 14.81 -26.84
N GLU A 167 -28.16 15.18 -26.32
CA GLU A 167 -28.86 16.38 -26.77
C GLU A 167 -28.08 17.66 -26.44
N LEU A 168 -27.57 17.76 -25.20
CA LEU A 168 -26.82 18.93 -24.75
C LEU A 168 -25.43 19.03 -25.37
N GLU A 169 -24.75 17.91 -25.61
CA GLU A 169 -23.50 17.86 -26.34
C GLU A 169 -23.67 18.44 -27.75
N ARG A 170 -24.75 18.07 -28.46
CA ARG A 170 -25.05 18.62 -29.79
C ARG A 170 -25.32 20.12 -29.74
N VAL A 171 -26.18 20.57 -28.82
CA VAL A 171 -26.50 22.01 -28.65
C VAL A 171 -25.24 22.81 -28.31
N TRP A 172 -24.41 22.29 -27.42
CA TRP A 172 -23.17 22.98 -27.03
C TRP A 172 -22.14 22.98 -28.15
N SER A 173 -22.01 21.88 -28.89
CA SER A 173 -21.14 21.80 -30.04
C SER A 173 -21.52 22.85 -31.11
N GLU A 174 -22.82 22.98 -31.42
CA GLU A 174 -23.33 24.02 -32.32
C GLU A 174 -23.01 25.44 -31.81
N GLU A 175 -23.16 25.70 -30.51
CA GLU A 175 -22.80 26.98 -29.90
C GLU A 175 -21.30 27.27 -29.97
N LEU A 176 -20.46 26.27 -29.66
CA LEU A 176 -19.01 26.36 -29.71
C LEU A 176 -18.50 26.60 -31.13
N VAL A 177 -19.12 25.97 -32.14
CA VAL A 177 -18.86 26.26 -33.57
C VAL A 177 -19.14 27.73 -33.88
N GLY A 178 -20.27 28.26 -33.43
CA GLY A 178 -20.61 29.68 -33.59
C GLY A 178 -19.58 30.60 -32.91
N ARG A 179 -19.18 30.27 -31.69
CA ARG A 179 -18.12 31.01 -30.95
C ARG A 179 -16.76 30.91 -31.65
N ALA A 180 -16.41 29.76 -32.22
CA ALA A 180 -15.18 29.56 -32.96
C ALA A 180 -15.13 30.43 -34.22
N HIS A 181 -16.25 30.52 -34.97
CA HIS A 181 -16.35 31.41 -36.13
C HIS A 181 -16.22 32.89 -35.74
N ALA A 182 -16.96 33.33 -34.73
CA ALA A 182 -16.88 34.70 -34.23
C ALA A 182 -15.49 35.04 -33.63
N ALA A 183 -14.80 34.05 -33.07
CA ALA A 183 -13.42 34.22 -32.63
C ALA A 183 -12.47 34.41 -33.82
N MET A 184 -12.61 33.59 -34.86
CA MET A 184 -11.81 33.66 -36.08
C MET A 184 -12.00 34.99 -36.83
N GLU A 185 -13.24 35.43 -37.02
CA GLU A 185 -13.56 36.73 -37.65
C GLU A 185 -13.02 37.92 -36.84
N GLY A 186 -13.00 37.78 -35.51
CA GLY A 186 -12.43 38.75 -34.59
C GLY A 186 -10.90 38.69 -34.46
N GLY A 187 -10.20 37.86 -35.23
CA GLY A 187 -8.73 37.73 -35.17
C GLY A 187 -8.21 37.08 -33.89
N ARG A 188 -8.99 36.16 -33.28
CA ARG A 188 -8.69 35.47 -32.02
C ARG A 188 -8.47 33.97 -32.28
N PRO A 189 -7.32 33.60 -32.86
CA PRO A 189 -7.10 32.25 -33.36
C PRO A 189 -7.01 31.19 -32.25
N ALA A 190 -6.53 31.54 -31.04
CA ALA A 190 -6.44 30.57 -29.95
C ALA A 190 -7.82 30.20 -29.40
N SER A 191 -8.67 31.21 -29.22
CA SER A 191 -10.07 31.04 -28.85
C SER A 191 -10.80 30.22 -29.91
N ALA A 192 -10.58 30.51 -31.20
CA ALA A 192 -11.18 29.76 -32.31
C ALA A 192 -10.76 28.28 -32.30
N ALA A 193 -9.45 28.01 -32.12
CA ALA A 193 -8.92 26.66 -32.03
C ALA A 193 -9.45 25.90 -30.81
N LEU A 194 -9.51 26.56 -29.64
CA LEU A 194 -10.00 25.98 -28.39
C LEU A 194 -11.50 25.61 -28.50
N TYR A 195 -12.35 26.54 -28.97
CA TYR A 195 -13.78 26.29 -29.16
C TYR A 195 -14.03 25.24 -30.24
N GLY A 196 -13.32 25.30 -31.37
CA GLY A 196 -13.45 24.33 -32.46
C GLY A 196 -13.03 22.93 -32.06
N ALA A 197 -11.92 22.80 -31.32
CA ALA A 197 -11.44 21.51 -30.81
C ALA A 197 -12.40 20.90 -29.77
N MET A 198 -12.99 21.73 -28.90
CA MET A 198 -14.02 21.26 -27.97
C MET A 198 -15.31 20.86 -28.68
N ALA A 199 -15.76 21.62 -29.69
CA ALA A 199 -16.93 21.23 -30.48
C ALA A 199 -16.73 19.88 -31.17
N GLN A 200 -15.54 19.64 -31.73
CA GLN A 200 -15.18 18.38 -32.37
C GLN A 200 -15.05 17.21 -31.39
N SER A 201 -14.71 17.47 -30.12
CA SER A 201 -14.65 16.43 -29.10
C SER A 201 -16.05 15.96 -28.67
N LEU A 202 -17.03 16.87 -28.68
CA LEU A 202 -18.43 16.60 -28.38
C LEU A 202 -19.17 15.95 -29.56
N ASP A 203 -18.92 16.43 -30.78
CA ASP A 203 -19.53 15.89 -32.00
C ASP A 203 -18.48 15.68 -33.09
N ALA A 204 -18.20 14.41 -33.36
CA ALA A 204 -17.23 13.99 -34.37
C ALA A 204 -17.60 14.36 -35.81
N THR A 205 -18.86 14.70 -36.08
CA THR A 205 -19.36 15.07 -37.42
C THR A 205 -19.12 16.54 -37.76
N VAL A 206 -18.79 17.36 -36.75
CA VAL A 206 -18.50 18.79 -36.93
C VAL A 206 -17.16 18.97 -37.62
N LEU A 207 -17.17 19.72 -38.72
CA LEU A 207 -15.95 20.16 -39.40
C LEU A 207 -15.20 21.16 -38.51
N SER A 208 -13.89 20.96 -38.33
CA SER A 208 -13.08 21.81 -37.46
C SER A 208 -13.09 23.26 -37.92
N VAL A 209 -13.74 24.14 -37.15
CA VAL A 209 -13.61 25.59 -37.31
C VAL A 209 -12.32 26.04 -36.63
N GLY A 210 -11.55 26.91 -37.28
CA GLY A 210 -10.29 27.45 -36.74
C GLY A 210 -9.01 26.64 -37.02
N VAL A 211 -9.10 25.50 -37.73
CA VAL A 211 -7.95 24.63 -38.07
C VAL A 211 -6.98 24.45 -36.89
N ALA A 212 -7.48 23.85 -35.81
CA ALA A 212 -6.81 23.81 -34.52
C ALA A 212 -5.35 23.27 -34.59
N ASP A 213 -5.09 22.26 -35.44
CA ASP A 213 -3.74 21.72 -35.69
C ASP A 213 -2.80 22.72 -36.39
N ARG A 214 -3.34 23.59 -37.24
CA ARG A 214 -2.57 24.66 -37.88
C ARG A 214 -2.23 25.73 -36.85
N PHE A 215 -3.17 26.12 -36.01
CA PHE A 215 -2.91 27.07 -34.94
C PHE A 215 -1.85 26.54 -33.96
N ALA A 216 -1.97 25.29 -33.51
CA ALA A 216 -0.98 24.65 -32.66
C ALA A 216 0.43 24.67 -33.30
N ARG A 217 0.54 24.35 -34.59
CA ARG A 217 1.81 24.46 -35.33
C ARG A 217 2.31 25.91 -35.41
N GLU A 218 1.46 26.87 -35.76
CA GLU A 218 1.85 28.29 -35.88
C GLU A 218 2.33 28.85 -34.54
N VAL A 219 1.65 28.52 -33.43
CA VAL A 219 2.09 28.90 -32.08
C VAL A 219 3.46 28.33 -31.78
N ARG A 220 3.65 27.03 -32.02
CA ARG A 220 4.92 26.35 -31.78
C ARG A 220 6.02 26.98 -32.63
N GLN A 221 5.78 27.23 -33.90
CA GLN A 221 6.77 27.88 -34.78
C GLN A 221 7.12 29.30 -34.32
N ARG A 222 6.14 30.11 -33.89
CA ARG A 222 6.37 31.51 -33.49
C ARG A 222 6.93 31.69 -32.09
N HIS A 223 6.64 30.77 -31.19
CA HIS A 223 6.89 30.94 -29.75
C HIS A 223 7.73 29.82 -29.13
N GLY A 224 8.01 28.76 -29.88
CA GLY A 224 8.94 27.70 -29.49
C GLY A 224 10.39 28.14 -29.65
N TRP A 225 11.29 27.31 -29.11
CA TRP A 225 12.73 27.55 -29.09
C TRP A 225 13.46 26.47 -29.87
N SER A 226 14.50 26.88 -30.58
CA SER A 226 15.56 25.97 -31.02
C SER A 226 16.77 26.18 -30.13
N ILE A 227 17.22 25.12 -29.46
CA ILE A 227 18.41 25.15 -28.61
C ILE A 227 19.66 24.89 -29.45
N VAL A 228 20.59 25.84 -29.41
CA VAL A 228 21.94 25.74 -29.96
C VAL A 228 22.90 25.62 -28.79
N ALA A 229 23.51 24.44 -28.66
CA ALA A 229 24.46 24.19 -27.59
C ALA A 229 25.85 24.69 -28.00
N GLU A 230 26.28 25.81 -27.42
CA GLU A 230 27.62 26.36 -27.64
C GLU A 230 28.60 25.73 -26.64
N TYR A 231 29.78 25.34 -27.12
CA TYR A 231 30.86 24.76 -26.30
C TYR A 231 30.51 23.44 -25.55
N VAL A 232 29.35 22.83 -25.83
CA VAL A 232 28.96 21.53 -25.26
C VAL A 232 29.35 20.38 -26.20
N ASN A 233 29.91 19.30 -25.64
CA ASN A 233 30.25 18.10 -26.41
C ASN A 233 29.00 17.52 -27.11
N PRO A 234 29.04 17.20 -28.42
CA PRO A 234 27.89 16.64 -29.15
C PRO A 234 27.26 15.38 -28.54
N SER A 235 28.03 14.54 -27.83
CA SER A 235 27.45 13.38 -27.12
C SER A 235 26.55 13.79 -25.96
N ARG A 236 26.94 14.82 -25.21
CA ARG A 236 26.16 15.40 -24.11
C ARG A 236 24.89 16.06 -24.62
N VAL A 237 24.97 16.79 -25.73
CA VAL A 237 23.80 17.41 -26.37
C VAL A 237 22.72 16.37 -26.69
N LYS A 238 23.11 15.22 -27.26
CA LYS A 238 22.17 14.12 -27.52
C LYS A 238 21.55 13.54 -26.27
N GLY A 239 22.32 13.41 -25.19
CA GLY A 239 21.81 12.98 -23.88
C GLY A 239 20.78 13.97 -23.32
N ILE A 240 21.10 15.26 -23.33
CA ILE A 240 20.22 16.34 -22.87
C ILE A 240 18.94 16.38 -23.71
N GLU A 241 19.05 16.30 -25.04
CA GLU A 241 17.90 16.23 -25.95
C GLU A 241 16.98 15.04 -25.61
N ALA A 242 17.57 13.85 -25.40
CA ALA A 242 16.82 12.66 -25.03
C ALA A 242 16.12 12.83 -23.67
N ALA A 243 16.79 13.41 -22.67
CA ALA A 243 16.23 13.68 -21.35
C ALA A 243 15.06 14.67 -21.42
N VAL A 244 15.20 15.76 -22.18
CA VAL A 244 14.15 16.76 -22.40
C VAL A 244 12.95 16.12 -23.11
N ARG A 245 13.17 15.36 -24.19
CA ARG A 245 12.09 14.67 -24.92
C ARG A 245 11.40 13.60 -24.09
N ALA A 246 12.13 12.88 -23.23
CA ALA A 246 11.53 11.90 -22.33
C ALA A 246 10.61 12.54 -21.30
N ARG A 247 10.97 13.72 -20.77
CA ARG A 247 10.20 14.44 -19.75
C ARG A 247 9.07 15.30 -20.32
N ALA A 248 9.25 15.88 -21.51
CA ALA A 248 8.29 16.78 -22.13
C ALA A 248 8.24 16.59 -23.67
N PRO A 249 7.69 15.46 -24.16
CA PRO A 249 7.74 15.09 -25.58
C PRO A 249 6.99 16.05 -26.51
N PHE A 250 6.10 16.88 -25.96
CA PHE A 250 5.33 17.88 -26.71
C PHE A 250 5.72 19.31 -26.33
N ALA A 251 6.84 19.53 -25.64
CA ALA A 251 7.37 20.89 -25.46
C ALA A 251 7.75 21.48 -26.83
N ALA A 252 7.55 22.78 -27.03
CA ALA A 252 7.96 23.50 -28.23
C ALA A 252 9.46 23.87 -28.13
N ILE A 253 10.28 22.85 -27.91
CA ILE A 253 11.73 22.94 -27.80
C ILE A 253 12.33 21.96 -28.83
N GLY A 254 13.15 22.48 -29.74
CA GLY A 254 13.96 21.71 -30.68
C GLY A 254 15.44 21.74 -30.30
N PHE A 255 16.21 20.77 -30.79
CA PHE A 255 17.66 20.73 -30.69
C PHE A 255 18.26 20.56 -32.09
N GLY A 256 19.33 21.29 -32.42
CA GLY A 256 20.06 21.10 -33.69
C GLY A 256 19.23 21.45 -34.93
N VAL A 257 19.24 20.61 -35.98
CA VAL A 257 18.74 20.88 -37.36
C VAL A 257 17.28 21.38 -37.44
N ASP A 258 16.51 21.22 -36.36
CA ASP A 258 15.18 21.80 -36.16
C ASP A 258 15.19 23.34 -36.00
N VAL A 259 16.35 24.02 -36.09
CA VAL A 259 16.46 25.51 -36.02
C VAL A 259 15.51 26.23 -36.99
N ARG A 260 15.15 25.60 -38.11
CA ARG A 260 14.25 26.21 -39.11
C ARG A 260 12.77 26.12 -38.76
N GLU A 261 12.40 25.29 -37.77
CA GLU A 261 11.01 25.12 -37.37
C GLU A 261 10.57 26.15 -36.33
N PHE A 262 11.50 26.76 -35.59
CA PHE A 262 11.20 27.72 -34.52
C PHE A 262 11.73 29.12 -34.83
N GLN A 263 11.01 30.13 -34.38
CA GLN A 263 11.36 31.54 -34.59
C GLN A 263 12.48 32.01 -33.65
N TYR A 264 12.55 31.46 -32.44
CA TYR A 264 13.53 31.87 -31.43
C TYR A 264 14.66 30.85 -31.31
N GLU A 265 15.88 31.35 -31.31
CA GLU A 265 17.10 30.60 -31.02
C GLU A 265 17.48 30.83 -29.56
N ALA A 266 17.86 29.75 -28.87
CA ALA A 266 18.26 29.74 -27.49
C ALA A 266 19.67 29.14 -27.37
N ASP A 267 20.61 29.89 -26.81
CA ASP A 267 21.98 29.46 -26.61
C ASP A 267 22.07 28.71 -25.27
N LEU A 268 22.43 27.43 -25.35
CA LEU A 268 22.71 26.59 -24.17
C LEU A 268 24.22 26.56 -23.94
N ASN A 269 24.64 27.16 -22.83
CA ASN A 269 26.01 27.09 -22.33
C ASN A 269 26.04 26.21 -21.08
N LEU A 270 27.02 25.31 -21.04
CA LEU A 270 27.30 24.44 -19.89
C LEU A 270 28.74 24.67 -19.47
N ASP A 271 28.95 25.50 -18.46
CA ASP A 271 30.26 25.76 -17.87
C ASP A 271 30.39 25.00 -16.56
N GLY A 272 31.55 24.42 -16.28
CA GLY A 272 31.70 23.63 -15.07
C GLY A 272 33.02 22.91 -14.97
N SER A 273 33.19 22.21 -13.85
CA SER A 273 34.40 21.44 -13.59
C SER A 273 34.46 20.16 -14.43
N GLU A 274 35.67 19.75 -14.79
CA GLU A 274 35.88 18.37 -15.26
C GLU A 274 35.52 17.41 -14.12
N PRO A 275 34.81 16.31 -14.42
CA PRO A 275 34.39 15.37 -13.39
C PRO A 275 35.62 14.74 -12.74
N ARG A 276 35.65 14.78 -11.40
CA ARG A 276 36.79 14.29 -10.62
C ARG A 276 36.46 12.93 -10.07
N LEU A 277 37.28 11.94 -10.41
CA LEU A 277 37.21 10.62 -9.82
C LEU A 277 37.98 10.60 -8.50
N GLU A 278 37.26 10.53 -7.40
CA GLU A 278 37.83 10.29 -6.08
C GLU A 278 37.71 8.81 -5.72
N ARG A 279 38.78 8.26 -5.13
CA ARG A 279 38.81 6.87 -4.66
C ARG A 279 39.36 6.85 -3.25
N TRP A 280 38.68 6.12 -2.38
CA TRP A 280 39.14 5.91 -1.02
C TRP A 280 38.79 4.51 -0.54
N GLU A 281 39.51 4.05 0.48
CA GLU A 281 39.25 2.78 1.13
C GLU A 281 38.80 3.05 2.57
N GLU A 282 37.82 2.28 3.01
CA GLU A 282 37.34 2.30 4.38
C GLU A 282 37.39 0.88 4.94
N ALA A 283 38.10 0.72 6.05
CA ALA A 283 38.22 -0.56 6.74
C ALA A 283 37.11 -0.69 7.77
N GLU A 284 36.28 -1.72 7.59
CA GLU A 284 35.23 -2.10 8.53
C GLU A 284 35.64 -3.41 9.23
N GLN A 285 35.59 -3.44 10.56
CA GLN A 285 35.68 -4.72 11.29
C GLN A 285 34.32 -5.40 11.27
N ARG A 286 34.28 -6.64 10.78
CA ARG A 286 33.13 -7.53 10.92
C ARG A 286 33.47 -8.67 11.87
N SER A 287 32.46 -9.14 12.60
CA SER A 287 32.62 -10.24 13.53
C SER A 287 31.52 -11.26 13.30
N GLU A 288 31.90 -12.52 13.10
CA GLU A 288 30.96 -13.64 12.98
C GLU A 288 31.26 -14.68 14.05
N GLU A 289 30.20 -15.33 14.53
CA GLU A 289 30.28 -16.40 15.51
C GLU A 289 30.55 -17.72 14.79
N TYR A 290 31.52 -18.50 15.28
CA TYR A 290 31.82 -19.82 14.73
C TYR A 290 32.03 -20.84 15.84
N GLN A 291 31.84 -22.11 15.51
CA GLN A 291 32.10 -23.21 16.42
C GLN A 291 33.61 -23.45 16.52
N SER A 292 34.22 -22.98 17.61
CA SER A 292 35.66 -23.13 17.87
C SER A 292 36.04 -24.52 18.37
N GLY A 293 35.07 -25.28 18.89
CA GLY A 293 35.30 -26.66 19.28
C GLY A 293 34.09 -27.31 19.94
N THR A 294 34.37 -28.33 20.74
CA THR A 294 33.39 -28.95 21.64
C THR A 294 33.98 -29.05 23.03
N ARG A 295 33.13 -28.95 24.06
CA ARG A 295 33.51 -29.16 25.45
C ARG A 295 32.68 -30.30 26.01
N GLU A 296 33.36 -31.21 26.72
CA GLU A 296 32.68 -32.22 27.51
C GLU A 296 32.03 -31.57 28.73
N VAL A 297 30.71 -31.71 28.83
CA VAL A 297 29.93 -31.32 30.01
C VAL A 297 29.30 -32.55 30.63
N SER A 298 29.05 -32.48 31.95
CA SER A 298 28.38 -33.57 32.66
C SER A 298 27.00 -33.80 32.07
N ASN A 299 26.69 -35.05 31.74
CA ASN A 299 25.38 -35.45 31.24
C ASN A 299 24.38 -35.51 32.42
N PRO A 300 23.36 -34.63 32.50
CA PRO A 300 22.41 -34.66 33.61
C PRO A 300 21.70 -36.01 33.73
N ALA A 301 21.37 -36.64 32.60
CA ALA A 301 20.71 -37.94 32.59
C ALA A 301 21.58 -39.06 33.17
N TYR A 302 22.91 -38.98 33.03
CA TYR A 302 23.82 -39.94 33.65
C TYR A 302 23.86 -39.77 35.17
N VAL A 303 23.86 -38.52 35.65
CA VAL A 303 23.86 -38.22 37.09
C VAL A 303 22.56 -38.70 37.71
N ASP A 304 21.42 -38.38 37.10
CA ASP A 304 20.10 -38.80 37.58
C ASP A 304 19.99 -40.34 37.62
N GLN A 305 20.45 -41.03 36.56
CA GLN A 305 20.42 -42.49 36.51
C GLN A 305 21.36 -43.14 37.54
N ARG A 306 22.52 -42.54 37.79
CA ARG A 306 23.44 -43.00 38.84
C ARG A 306 22.78 -42.87 40.21
N ASP A 307 22.03 -41.79 40.43
CA ASP A 307 21.33 -41.58 41.69
C ASP A 307 20.15 -42.55 41.86
N GLU A 308 19.45 -42.93 40.79
CA GLU A 308 18.44 -44.01 40.83
C GLU A 308 19.05 -45.37 41.17
N LEU A 309 20.20 -45.70 40.58
CA LEU A 309 20.95 -46.91 40.92
C LEU A 309 21.31 -46.94 42.41
N LEU A 310 21.84 -45.83 42.94
CA LEU A 310 22.17 -45.71 44.37
C LEU A 310 20.94 -45.93 45.27
N ARG A 311 19.77 -45.38 44.90
CA ARG A 311 18.51 -45.61 45.66
C ARG A 311 18.05 -47.06 45.60
N ALA A 312 18.22 -47.72 44.45
CA ALA A 312 17.91 -49.14 44.31
C ALA A 312 18.84 -49.99 45.19
N GLU A 313 20.14 -49.69 45.22
CA GLU A 313 21.12 -50.37 46.08
C GLU A 313 20.80 -50.16 47.57
N GLU A 314 20.46 -48.94 47.98
CA GLU A 314 20.01 -48.65 49.36
C GLU A 314 18.77 -49.46 49.76
N SER A 315 17.86 -49.70 48.82
CA SER A 315 16.65 -50.50 49.05
C SER A 315 16.99 -51.97 49.30
N VAL A 316 17.96 -52.53 48.56
CA VAL A 316 18.48 -53.89 48.80
C VAL A 316 19.09 -53.99 50.20
N VAL A 317 19.97 -53.06 50.58
CA VAL A 317 20.61 -53.06 51.91
C VAL A 317 19.57 -52.97 53.03
N ARG A 318 18.51 -52.18 52.84
CA ARG A 318 17.40 -52.06 53.80
C ARG A 318 16.64 -53.38 53.96
N LEU A 319 16.27 -54.01 52.84
CA LEU A 319 15.59 -55.30 52.86
C LEU A 319 16.46 -56.40 53.48
N GLU A 320 17.77 -56.40 53.23
CA GLU A 320 18.70 -57.38 53.84
C GLU A 320 18.67 -57.25 55.36
N ARG A 321 18.68 -56.00 55.86
CA ARG A 321 18.56 -55.71 57.29
C ARG A 321 17.21 -56.17 57.87
N ASP A 322 16.12 -55.95 57.14
CA ASP A 322 14.78 -56.30 57.64
C ASP A 322 14.50 -57.80 57.57
N ILE A 323 15.04 -58.51 56.57
CA ILE A 323 15.08 -59.98 56.55
C ILE A 323 15.85 -60.49 57.76
N ALA A 324 17.06 -59.99 58.03
CA ALA A 324 17.86 -60.45 59.16
C ALA A 324 17.15 -60.24 60.51
N LYS A 325 16.42 -59.12 60.68
CA LYS A 325 15.58 -58.89 61.87
C LYS A 325 14.43 -59.89 61.98
N SER A 326 13.73 -60.15 60.87
CA SER A 326 12.57 -61.04 60.85
C SER A 326 12.99 -62.50 61.04
N GLU A 327 14.14 -62.91 60.50
CA GLU A 327 14.75 -64.23 60.76
C GLU A 327 15.11 -64.40 62.23
N HIS A 328 15.63 -63.35 62.86
CA HIS A 328 15.91 -63.35 64.29
C HIS A 328 14.62 -63.49 65.12
N ALA A 329 13.58 -62.70 64.82
CA ALA A 329 12.29 -62.78 65.49
C ALA A 329 11.61 -64.15 65.31
N LEU A 330 11.66 -64.72 64.10
CA LEU A 330 11.18 -66.07 63.83
C LEU A 330 11.91 -67.12 64.68
N HIS A 331 13.24 -66.98 64.83
CA HIS A 331 14.03 -67.86 65.69
C HIS A 331 13.59 -67.76 67.16
N GLU A 332 13.34 -66.54 67.65
CA GLU A 332 12.82 -66.31 69.01
C GLU A 332 11.43 -66.94 69.19
N HIS A 333 10.48 -66.72 68.29
CA HIS A 333 9.15 -67.33 68.39
C HIS A 333 9.18 -68.85 68.31
N ARG A 334 10.04 -69.45 67.48
CA ARG A 334 10.26 -70.90 67.44
C ARG A 334 10.90 -71.45 68.71
N ARG A 335 11.67 -70.64 69.42
CA ARG A 335 12.21 -70.99 70.74
C ARG A 335 11.10 -70.93 71.79
N GLU A 336 10.31 -69.86 71.82
CA GLU A 336 9.13 -69.71 72.70
C GLU A 336 8.17 -70.89 72.54
N TYR A 337 7.81 -71.23 71.29
CA TYR A 337 6.95 -72.38 70.97
C TYR A 337 7.46 -73.70 71.59
N ARG A 338 8.76 -73.97 71.46
CA ARG A 338 9.39 -75.19 72.03
C ARG A 338 9.40 -75.16 73.56
N GLU A 339 9.52 -73.99 74.17
CA GLU A 339 9.45 -73.85 75.63
C GLU A 339 8.00 -74.02 76.14
N ASP A 340 7.02 -73.48 75.44
CA ASP A 340 5.58 -73.61 75.77
C ASP A 340 5.13 -75.07 75.64
N GLU A 341 5.53 -75.76 74.56
CA GLU A 341 5.24 -77.17 74.31
C GLU A 341 5.81 -78.08 75.43
N ARG A 342 7.06 -77.83 75.86
CA ARG A 342 7.69 -78.56 76.97
C ARG A 342 6.99 -78.36 78.30
N LYS A 343 6.35 -77.20 78.52
CA LYS A 343 5.63 -76.85 79.75
C LYS A 343 4.16 -77.28 79.71
N GLY A 344 3.68 -77.84 78.59
CA GLY A 344 2.27 -78.21 78.40
C GLY A 344 1.32 -77.02 78.27
N LEU A 345 1.84 -75.83 77.93
CA LEU A 345 1.04 -74.62 77.73
C LEU A 345 0.41 -74.59 76.32
N PRO A 346 -0.69 -73.84 76.10
CA PRO A 346 -1.29 -73.70 74.78
C PRO A 346 -0.32 -73.02 73.80
N THR A 347 0.02 -73.69 72.70
CA THR A 347 1.00 -73.20 71.71
C THR A 347 0.41 -72.33 70.59
N SER A 348 -0.91 -72.10 70.60
CA SER A 348 -1.63 -71.45 69.50
C SER A 348 -1.21 -70.01 69.23
N LEU A 349 -0.79 -69.25 70.26
CA LEU A 349 -0.33 -67.86 70.08
C LEU A 349 1.07 -67.83 69.43
N SER A 350 1.96 -68.70 69.89
CA SER A 350 3.33 -68.83 69.37
C SER A 350 3.32 -69.37 67.93
N SER A 351 2.41 -70.31 67.60
CA SER A 351 2.24 -70.78 66.22
C SER A 351 1.74 -69.69 65.28
N THR A 352 0.75 -68.89 65.68
CA THR A 352 0.28 -67.77 64.84
C THR A 352 1.35 -66.69 64.64
N ARG A 353 2.22 -66.45 65.63
CA ARG A 353 3.36 -65.52 65.45
C ARG A 353 4.41 -66.07 64.48
N ILE A 354 4.69 -67.37 64.55
CA ILE A 354 5.58 -68.06 63.60
C ILE A 354 5.02 -67.94 62.18
N GLU A 355 3.74 -68.27 61.97
CA GLU A 355 3.10 -68.19 60.65
C GLU A 355 3.16 -66.78 60.06
N ARG A 356 2.85 -65.75 60.85
CA ARG A 356 2.93 -64.34 60.41
C ARG A 356 4.35 -63.90 60.05
N GLU A 357 5.35 -64.30 60.84
CA GLU A 357 6.75 -63.95 60.55
C GLU A 357 7.31 -64.76 59.38
N GLU A 358 6.84 -66.00 59.17
CA GLU A 358 7.16 -66.78 57.96
C GLU A 358 6.55 -66.17 56.70
N GLU A 359 5.29 -65.72 56.75
CA GLU A 359 4.63 -64.98 55.68
C GLU A 359 5.40 -63.69 55.37
N ARG A 360 5.70 -62.89 56.40
CA ARG A 360 6.49 -61.67 56.27
C ARG A 360 7.89 -61.92 55.69
N LEU A 361 8.57 -63.00 56.10
CA LEU A 361 9.86 -63.37 55.53
C LEU A 361 9.76 -63.80 54.07
N SER A 362 8.66 -64.44 53.68
CA SER A 362 8.40 -64.78 52.29
C SER A 362 8.22 -63.51 51.46
N GLU A 363 7.40 -62.56 51.92
CA GLU A 363 7.20 -61.26 51.27
C GLU A 363 8.52 -60.48 51.15
N LEU A 364 9.29 -60.37 52.25
CA LEU A 364 10.57 -59.66 52.23
C LEU A 364 11.59 -60.32 51.30
N ARG A 365 11.57 -61.64 51.15
CA ARG A 365 12.44 -62.37 50.22
C ARG A 365 12.00 -62.19 48.77
N GLU A 366 10.71 -62.08 48.50
CA GLU A 366 10.19 -61.73 47.18
C GLU A 366 10.57 -60.28 46.82
N ASP A 367 10.33 -59.33 47.73
CA ASP A 367 10.73 -57.92 47.58
C ASP A 367 12.25 -57.78 47.37
N MET A 368 13.06 -58.63 48.01
CA MET A 368 14.52 -58.67 47.82
C MET A 368 14.91 -59.07 46.39
N ILE A 369 14.23 -60.07 45.83
CA ILE A 369 14.47 -60.52 44.46
C ILE A 369 14.15 -59.38 43.49
N ASP A 370 13.01 -58.72 43.67
CA ASP A 370 12.59 -57.59 42.86
C ASP A 370 13.54 -56.38 43.01
N ALA A 371 13.99 -56.08 44.22
CA ALA A 371 14.95 -55.02 44.47
C ALA A 371 16.31 -55.30 43.79
N ARG A 372 16.77 -56.55 43.79
CA ARG A 372 18.00 -56.95 43.09
C ARG A 372 17.86 -56.85 41.58
N TYR A 373 16.72 -57.29 41.02
CA TYR A 373 16.43 -57.09 39.59
C TYR A 373 16.35 -55.62 39.22
N ARG A 374 15.84 -54.77 40.12
CA ARG A 374 15.84 -53.32 39.92
C ARG A 374 17.26 -52.77 39.86
N VAL A 375 18.13 -53.10 40.82
CA VAL A 375 19.55 -52.69 40.78
C VAL A 375 20.22 -53.09 39.46
N GLU A 376 20.04 -54.34 39.03
CA GLU A 376 20.59 -54.83 37.76
C GLU A 376 20.07 -54.01 36.56
N ARG A 377 18.77 -53.71 36.54
CA ARG A 377 18.17 -52.87 35.50
C ARG A 377 18.75 -51.46 35.49
N GLU A 378 18.76 -50.78 36.64
CA GLU A 378 19.27 -49.40 36.74
C GLU A 378 20.75 -49.34 36.36
N TYR A 379 21.53 -50.38 36.69
CA TYR A 379 22.94 -50.50 36.31
C TYR A 379 23.13 -50.65 34.80
N LEU A 380 22.33 -51.52 34.15
CA LEU A 380 22.36 -51.69 32.69
C LEU A 380 21.90 -50.42 31.96
N GLU A 381 20.93 -49.69 32.52
CA GLU A 381 20.51 -48.40 31.99
C GLU A 381 21.62 -47.34 32.13
N LEU A 382 22.30 -47.28 33.28
CA LEU A 382 23.44 -46.39 33.49
C LEU A 382 24.58 -46.64 32.48
N GLN A 383 24.88 -47.89 32.15
CA GLN A 383 25.91 -48.24 31.15
C GLN A 383 25.59 -47.75 29.73
N ARG A 384 24.31 -47.52 29.41
CA ARG A 384 23.88 -47.04 28.08
C ARG A 384 24.00 -45.54 27.95
N ILE A 385 24.10 -44.82 29.06
CA ILE A 385 24.15 -43.36 29.08
C ILE A 385 25.63 -42.95 29.24
N PRO A 386 26.20 -42.15 28.31
CA PRO A 386 27.56 -41.67 28.48
C PRO A 386 27.63 -40.66 29.64
N PRO A 387 28.73 -40.62 30.42
CA PRO A 387 28.87 -39.72 31.56
C PRO A 387 28.98 -38.24 31.15
N THR A 388 29.39 -37.97 29.92
CA THR A 388 29.56 -36.62 29.37
C THR A 388 28.86 -36.48 28.01
N LEU A 389 28.43 -35.25 27.71
CA LEU A 389 27.94 -34.84 26.40
C LEU A 389 28.91 -33.80 25.81
N LEU A 390 29.04 -33.78 24.48
CA LEU A 390 29.80 -32.78 23.76
C LEU A 390 28.90 -31.59 23.42
N GLU A 391 29.14 -30.46 24.06
CA GLU A 391 28.48 -29.19 23.71
C GLU A 391 29.35 -28.40 22.73
N PRO A 392 28.77 -27.81 21.66
CA PRO A 392 29.50 -26.91 20.79
C PRO A 392 29.93 -25.66 21.58
N VAL A 393 31.21 -25.30 21.44
CA VAL A 393 31.74 -24.05 21.99
C VAL A 393 31.84 -23.05 20.85
N TYR A 394 31.22 -21.90 21.03
CA TYR A 394 31.26 -20.82 20.07
C TYR A 394 32.27 -19.75 20.47
N SER A 395 32.89 -19.13 19.48
CA SER A 395 33.79 -18.00 19.68
C SER A 395 33.58 -16.97 18.57
N MET A 396 33.84 -15.71 18.87
CA MET A 396 33.75 -14.63 17.88
C MET A 396 35.05 -14.53 17.09
N HIS A 397 34.97 -14.61 15.77
CA HIS A 397 36.08 -14.30 14.87
C HIS A 397 35.86 -12.92 14.25
N SER A 398 36.76 -11.99 14.56
CA SER A 398 36.76 -10.65 13.96
C SER A 398 37.71 -10.60 12.76
N TYR A 399 37.23 -10.09 11.64
CA TYR A 399 38.02 -9.91 10.43
C TYR A 399 37.75 -8.56 9.77
N GLU A 400 38.74 -8.07 9.03
CA GLU A 400 38.68 -6.78 8.34
C GLU A 400 38.08 -6.96 6.94
N VAL A 401 37.07 -6.16 6.63
CA VAL A 401 36.52 -5.98 5.28
C VAL A 401 36.89 -4.60 4.80
N ILE A 402 37.55 -4.52 3.66
CA ILE A 402 37.94 -3.25 3.04
C ILE A 402 36.88 -2.92 1.99
N ALA A 403 36.10 -1.87 2.26
CA ALA A 403 35.23 -1.24 1.27
C ALA A 403 36.07 -0.29 0.41
N GLN A 404 36.02 -0.46 -0.91
CA GLN A 404 36.74 0.35 -1.87
C GLN A 404 35.71 1.21 -2.61
N TRP A 405 35.71 2.49 -2.29
CA TRP A 405 34.78 3.46 -2.82
C TRP A 405 35.37 4.18 -4.02
N ALA A 406 34.50 4.49 -4.98
CA ALA A 406 34.80 5.39 -6.07
C ALA A 406 33.61 6.34 -6.28
N GLU A 407 33.90 7.62 -6.41
CA GLU A 407 32.92 8.67 -6.65
C GLU A 407 33.39 9.54 -7.80
N LEU A 408 32.51 9.79 -8.76
CA LEU A 408 32.72 10.71 -9.86
C LEU A 408 31.75 11.87 -9.69
N SER A 409 32.26 13.07 -9.42
CA SER A 409 31.42 14.25 -9.18
C SER A 409 31.90 15.49 -9.93
N ALA A 410 30.94 16.35 -10.28
CA ALA A 410 31.20 17.67 -10.86
C ALA A 410 30.01 18.61 -10.62
N THR A 411 30.27 19.91 -10.81
CA THR A 411 29.25 20.96 -10.78
C THR A 411 29.29 21.70 -12.10
N TYR A 412 28.11 21.94 -12.67
CA TYR A 412 27.92 22.68 -13.91
C TYR A 412 26.90 23.79 -13.73
N ASP A 413 27.24 24.98 -14.21
CA ASP A 413 26.30 26.06 -14.42
C ASP A 413 25.64 25.90 -15.79
N VAL A 414 24.31 25.88 -15.79
CA VAL A 414 23.47 25.75 -16.97
C VAL A 414 22.91 27.13 -17.29
N VAL A 415 23.35 27.71 -18.39
CA VAL A 415 22.85 29.00 -18.88
C VAL A 415 22.06 28.77 -20.16
N VAL A 416 20.79 29.18 -20.16
CA VAL A 416 19.94 29.22 -21.34
C VAL A 416 19.61 30.68 -21.64
N ASP A 417 20.25 31.23 -22.67
CA ASP A 417 20.00 32.60 -23.14
C ASP A 417 19.12 32.58 -24.39
N VAL A 418 18.12 33.46 -24.47
CA VAL A 418 17.25 33.61 -25.64
C VAL A 418 17.28 35.08 -26.07
N PRO A 419 18.29 35.49 -26.86
CA PRO A 419 18.53 36.90 -27.18
C PRO A 419 17.32 37.56 -27.84
N GLY A 420 16.59 36.82 -28.68
CA GLY A 420 15.43 37.30 -29.44
C GLY A 420 14.25 37.77 -28.58
N VAL A 421 14.21 37.42 -27.29
CA VAL A 421 13.17 37.83 -26.33
C VAL A 421 13.73 38.43 -25.04
N ALA A 422 15.05 38.66 -24.97
CA ALA A 422 15.75 39.16 -23.77
C ALA A 422 15.40 38.35 -22.51
N PHE A 423 15.52 37.01 -22.61
CA PHE A 423 15.28 36.08 -21.52
C PHE A 423 16.54 35.26 -21.26
N GLU A 424 16.97 35.20 -20.01
CA GLU A 424 18.13 34.40 -19.56
C GLU A 424 17.71 33.59 -18.34
N HIS A 425 18.07 32.29 -18.35
CA HIS A 425 17.94 31.40 -17.20
C HIS A 425 19.31 30.88 -16.80
N THR A 426 19.62 30.98 -15.51
CA THR A 426 20.85 30.43 -14.92
C THR A 426 20.47 29.45 -13.82
N GLY A 427 20.85 28.20 -14.00
CA GLY A 427 20.76 27.14 -13.00
C GLY A 427 22.13 26.56 -12.69
N SER A 428 22.23 25.77 -11.63
CA SER A 428 23.45 25.03 -11.30
C SER A 428 23.07 23.59 -10.95
N VAL A 429 23.86 22.65 -11.46
CA VAL A 429 23.63 21.21 -11.36
C VAL A 429 24.86 20.58 -10.72
N GLU A 430 24.64 19.83 -9.64
CA GLU A 430 25.66 19.01 -8.99
C GLU A 430 25.33 17.54 -9.24
N VAL A 431 26.26 16.81 -9.86
CA VAL A 431 26.11 15.38 -10.14
C VAL A 431 27.20 14.64 -9.40
N ALA A 432 26.83 13.59 -8.68
CA ALA A 432 27.75 12.69 -8.01
C ALA A 432 27.28 11.24 -8.19
N GLU A 433 28.11 10.43 -8.84
CA GLU A 433 27.88 9.00 -9.01
C GLU A 433 28.85 8.20 -8.18
N ARG A 434 28.34 7.29 -7.36
CA ARG A 434 29.13 6.52 -6.40
C ARG A 434 28.93 5.03 -6.58
N ASP A 435 30.01 4.27 -6.43
CA ASP A 435 29.98 2.81 -6.44
C ASP A 435 30.97 2.24 -5.40
N VAL A 436 30.72 1.01 -4.97
CA VAL A 436 31.47 0.36 -3.90
C VAL A 436 31.76 -1.10 -4.25
N SER A 437 33.00 -1.51 -4.05
CA SER A 437 33.41 -2.90 -4.10
C SER A 437 33.98 -3.34 -2.75
N PHE A 438 33.95 -4.64 -2.46
CA PHE A 438 34.44 -5.17 -1.19
C PHE A 438 35.56 -6.18 -1.41
N ARG A 439 36.56 -6.14 -0.53
CA ARG A 439 37.59 -7.17 -0.47
C ARG A 439 37.91 -7.58 0.96
N HIS A 440 38.12 -8.87 1.15
CA HIS A 440 38.65 -9.43 2.39
C HIS A 440 39.50 -10.67 2.10
N ARG A 441 40.44 -10.96 3.00
CA ARG A 441 41.20 -12.22 2.94
C ARG A 441 40.27 -13.39 3.25
N ALA A 442 40.67 -14.59 2.82
CA ALA A 442 39.97 -15.81 3.22
C ALA A 442 40.04 -15.96 4.74
N GLN A 443 38.90 -16.28 5.36
CA GLN A 443 38.78 -16.54 6.80
C GLN A 443 38.52 -18.02 6.98
N ARG A 444 39.56 -18.79 7.35
CA ARG A 444 39.46 -20.25 7.43
C ARG A 444 38.53 -20.70 8.55
N GLU A 445 38.51 -19.94 9.63
CA GLU A 445 37.69 -20.14 10.83
C GLU A 445 36.20 -20.03 10.53
N LEU A 446 35.83 -19.27 9.49
CA LEU A 446 34.44 -19.05 9.04
C LEU A 446 34.09 -19.82 7.76
N ASP A 447 35.01 -20.63 7.22
CA ASP A 447 34.91 -21.21 5.87
C ASP A 447 34.59 -20.17 4.78
N LEU A 448 35.04 -18.93 4.98
CA LEU A 448 34.77 -17.81 4.09
C LEU A 448 35.91 -17.65 3.09
N GLY A 449 35.62 -17.87 1.80
CA GLY A 449 36.56 -17.67 0.71
C GLY A 449 37.08 -16.22 0.62
N ALA A 450 38.22 -16.00 -0.02
CA ALA A 450 38.70 -14.63 -0.25
C ALA A 450 37.76 -13.91 -1.22
N ARG A 451 37.32 -12.70 -0.86
CA ARG A 451 36.58 -11.81 -1.77
C ARG A 451 37.53 -10.77 -2.33
N ARG A 452 37.50 -10.59 -3.65
CA ARG A 452 38.32 -9.62 -4.38
C ARG A 452 37.50 -9.04 -5.52
N ASP A 453 36.49 -8.27 -5.17
CA ASP A 453 35.69 -7.58 -6.16
C ASP A 453 36.60 -6.60 -6.93
N PRO A 454 36.46 -6.48 -8.25
CA PRO A 454 37.19 -5.47 -8.99
C PRO A 454 36.80 -4.08 -8.49
N LEU A 455 37.76 -3.15 -8.51
CA LEU A 455 37.46 -1.74 -8.24
C LEU A 455 36.36 -1.25 -9.20
N PRO A 456 35.47 -0.36 -8.74
CA PRO A 456 34.50 0.28 -9.62
C PRO A 456 35.20 0.90 -10.83
N ARG A 457 34.70 0.55 -12.01
CA ARG A 457 35.31 0.99 -13.28
C ARG A 457 34.88 2.42 -13.56
N GLU A 458 35.87 3.27 -13.81
CA GLU A 458 35.66 4.67 -14.18
C GLU A 458 34.75 4.82 -15.40
N SER A 459 34.83 3.92 -16.39
CA SER A 459 33.93 3.96 -17.55
C SER A 459 32.46 3.75 -17.17
N VAL A 460 32.17 2.88 -16.20
CA VAL A 460 30.79 2.60 -15.77
C VAL A 460 30.24 3.77 -14.96
N LEU A 461 31.07 4.34 -14.07
CA LEU A 461 30.73 5.57 -13.36
C LEU A 461 30.56 6.74 -14.32
N GLY A 462 31.40 6.85 -15.34
CA GLY A 462 31.33 7.85 -16.39
C GLY A 462 30.02 7.77 -17.19
N ASP A 463 29.63 6.56 -17.62
CA ASP A 463 28.38 6.36 -18.36
C ASP A 463 27.15 6.74 -17.50
N ARG A 464 27.15 6.37 -16.21
CA ARG A 464 26.08 6.77 -15.27
C ARG A 464 26.09 8.28 -15.04
N PHE A 465 27.28 8.86 -14.86
CA PHE A 465 27.45 10.28 -14.61
C PHE A 465 26.93 11.11 -15.78
N GLU A 466 27.28 10.75 -17.02
CA GLU A 466 26.80 11.45 -18.21
C GLU A 466 25.27 11.31 -18.39
N ALA A 467 24.68 10.17 -18.00
CA ALA A 467 23.23 10.00 -17.99
C ALA A 467 22.56 10.90 -16.94
N SER A 468 23.05 10.90 -15.70
CA SER A 468 22.55 11.74 -14.61
C SER A 468 22.73 13.23 -14.92
N LEU A 469 23.87 13.62 -15.49
CA LEU A 469 24.11 15.00 -15.96
C LEU A 469 23.12 15.41 -17.05
N ALA A 470 22.91 14.57 -18.05
CA ALA A 470 21.94 14.84 -19.11
C ALA A 470 20.52 15.01 -18.55
N GLU A 471 20.15 14.20 -17.56
CA GLU A 471 18.86 14.29 -16.88
C GLU A 471 18.68 15.59 -16.10
N GLU A 472 19.66 15.97 -15.29
CA GLU A 472 19.61 17.18 -14.46
C GLU A 472 19.68 18.46 -15.32
N VAL A 473 20.60 18.51 -16.30
CA VAL A 473 20.68 19.62 -17.26
C VAL A 473 19.39 19.72 -18.09
N GLY A 474 18.83 18.59 -18.52
CA GLY A 474 17.54 18.56 -19.19
C GLY A 474 16.39 19.08 -18.31
N ALA A 475 16.45 18.87 -16.99
CA ALA A 475 15.53 19.47 -16.02
C ALA A 475 15.65 21.00 -16.01
N GLU A 476 16.88 21.51 -15.94
CA GLU A 476 17.16 22.95 -15.90
C GLU A 476 16.75 23.65 -17.20
N VAL A 477 17.00 23.04 -18.36
CA VAL A 477 16.51 23.55 -19.64
C VAL A 477 14.98 23.69 -19.65
N LEU A 478 14.27 22.68 -19.14
CA LEU A 478 12.81 22.73 -19.02
C LEU A 478 12.34 23.77 -17.99
N SER A 479 13.10 23.97 -16.91
CA SER A 479 12.85 25.00 -15.90
C SER A 479 12.95 26.40 -16.50
N GLY A 480 14.02 26.68 -17.26
CA GLY A 480 14.18 27.93 -18.01
C GLY A 480 13.03 28.16 -18.99
N PHE A 481 12.64 27.13 -19.75
CA PHE A 481 11.48 27.23 -20.64
C PHE A 481 10.17 27.52 -19.92
N ASP A 482 9.94 26.88 -18.77
CA ASP A 482 8.77 27.17 -17.95
C ASP A 482 8.80 28.60 -17.40
N GLY A 483 9.98 29.12 -17.04
CA GLY A 483 10.19 30.51 -16.65
C GLY A 483 9.74 31.49 -17.73
N TYR A 484 10.23 31.30 -18.95
CA TYR A 484 9.81 32.09 -20.11
C TYR A 484 8.30 32.01 -20.37
N ARG A 485 7.75 30.78 -20.37
CA ARG A 485 6.32 30.55 -20.57
C ARG A 485 5.49 31.29 -19.52
N ARG A 486 5.89 31.25 -18.25
CA ARG A 486 5.21 31.98 -17.17
C ARG A 486 5.29 33.49 -17.36
N GLN A 487 6.44 34.02 -17.78
CA GLN A 487 6.58 35.45 -18.10
C GLN A 487 5.67 35.86 -19.26
N TRP A 488 5.52 35.01 -20.27
CA TRP A 488 4.54 35.22 -21.34
C TRP A 488 3.12 35.24 -20.79
N ALA A 489 2.78 34.25 -19.96
CA ALA A 489 1.48 34.12 -19.32
C ALA A 489 1.23 35.22 -18.27
N SER A 490 2.21 35.98 -17.78
CA SER A 490 1.98 37.07 -16.81
C SER A 490 1.57 38.39 -17.46
N ARG A 491 1.54 38.48 -18.80
CA ARG A 491 1.11 39.69 -19.50
C ARG A 491 -0.34 40.03 -19.14
N GLN A 492 -0.56 41.29 -18.76
CA GLN A 492 -1.88 41.83 -18.46
C GLN A 492 -2.56 42.27 -19.75
N GLY A 493 -3.87 42.07 -19.83
CA GLY A 493 -4.69 42.44 -20.97
C GLY A 493 -6.17 42.27 -20.66
N SER A 494 -7.00 42.53 -21.65
CA SER A 494 -8.42 42.17 -21.63
C SER A 494 -8.62 40.67 -21.38
N ALA A 495 -9.81 40.27 -20.92
CA ALA A 495 -10.14 38.85 -20.72
C ALA A 495 -9.92 38.01 -21.98
N VAL A 496 -10.10 38.60 -23.16
CA VAL A 496 -9.87 37.97 -24.46
C VAL A 496 -8.39 37.74 -24.73
N GLU A 497 -7.56 38.78 -24.56
CA GLU A 497 -6.10 38.65 -24.72
C GLU A 497 -5.51 37.65 -23.71
N ARG A 498 -6.11 37.59 -22.52
CA ARG A 498 -5.75 36.62 -21.49
C ARG A 498 -6.03 35.18 -21.94
N VAL A 499 -7.17 34.91 -22.58
CA VAL A 499 -7.48 33.59 -23.17
C VAL A 499 -6.43 33.21 -24.23
N GLU A 500 -6.09 34.14 -25.13
CA GLU A 500 -5.08 33.89 -26.18
C GLU A 500 -3.71 33.57 -25.59
N ALA A 501 -3.29 34.33 -24.57
CA ALA A 501 -2.01 34.12 -23.89
C ALA A 501 -1.96 32.78 -23.15
N LEU A 502 -3.03 32.41 -22.43
CA LEU A 502 -3.10 31.16 -21.67
C LEU A 502 -3.18 29.92 -22.58
N ALA A 503 -3.94 30.00 -23.67
CA ALA A 503 -3.99 28.93 -24.65
C ALA A 503 -2.62 28.73 -25.33
N THR A 504 -1.93 29.82 -25.66
CA THR A 504 -0.54 29.79 -26.17
C THR A 504 0.41 29.15 -25.16
N TYR A 505 0.33 29.56 -23.88
CA TYR A 505 1.13 29.01 -22.79
C TYR A 505 1.00 27.49 -22.67
N ILE A 506 -0.23 26.96 -22.79
CA ILE A 506 -0.50 25.53 -22.75
C ILE A 506 0.10 24.81 -23.96
N LEU A 507 -0.12 25.33 -25.17
CA LEU A 507 0.36 24.70 -26.41
C LEU A 507 1.89 24.62 -26.52
N LEU A 508 2.60 25.49 -25.81
CA LEU A 508 4.06 25.47 -25.74
C LEU A 508 4.62 24.30 -24.93
N SER A 509 3.91 23.80 -23.92
CA SER A 509 4.27 22.55 -23.22
C SER A 509 3.05 22.02 -22.47
N PRO A 510 2.23 21.20 -23.15
CA PRO A 510 0.95 20.75 -22.62
C PRO A 510 1.08 19.81 -21.40
N GLN A 511 2.22 19.16 -21.20
CA GLN A 511 2.47 18.29 -20.04
C GLN A 511 2.79 19.05 -18.76
N ARG A 512 3.23 20.31 -18.88
CA ARG A 512 3.72 21.12 -17.77
C ARG A 512 2.88 22.39 -17.65
N VAL A 513 1.59 22.20 -17.36
CA VAL A 513 0.61 23.29 -17.22
C VAL A 513 0.38 23.57 -15.74
N ASP A 514 0.53 24.82 -15.33
CA ASP A 514 0.14 25.28 -14.00
C ASP A 514 -1.38 25.17 -13.82
N ALA A 515 -1.83 24.42 -12.81
CA ALA A 515 -3.25 24.18 -12.53
C ALA A 515 -4.04 25.48 -12.27
N SER A 516 -3.40 26.52 -11.72
CA SER A 516 -4.04 27.81 -11.49
C SER A 516 -4.32 28.55 -12.80
N LEU A 517 -3.40 28.47 -13.76
CA LEU A 517 -3.52 29.08 -15.08
C LEU A 517 -4.52 28.33 -15.97
N SER A 518 -4.55 27.00 -15.90
CA SER A 518 -5.58 26.17 -16.54
C SER A 518 -6.98 26.51 -15.99
N SER A 519 -7.12 26.60 -14.67
CA SER A 519 -8.38 26.98 -14.02
C SER A 519 -8.84 28.38 -14.41
N GLU A 520 -7.88 29.32 -14.55
CA GLU A 520 -8.16 30.65 -15.06
C GLU A 520 -8.68 30.61 -16.51
N LEU A 521 -8.02 29.87 -17.40
CA LEU A 521 -8.47 29.71 -18.78
C LEU A 521 -9.86 29.06 -18.86
N ALA A 522 -10.14 28.06 -18.02
CA ALA A 522 -11.45 27.41 -17.96
C ALA A 522 -12.55 28.40 -17.58
N ARG A 523 -12.28 29.26 -16.58
CA ARG A 523 -13.20 30.31 -16.16
C ARG A 523 -13.43 31.36 -17.25
N LEU A 524 -12.39 31.78 -17.97
CA LEU A 524 -12.48 32.83 -18.99
C LEU A 524 -13.11 32.34 -20.30
N SER A 525 -12.80 31.12 -20.72
CA SER A 525 -13.32 30.52 -21.96
C SER A 525 -14.68 29.84 -21.78
N GLY A 526 -15.00 29.42 -20.55
CA GLY A 526 -16.16 28.57 -20.28
C GLY A 526 -15.97 27.11 -20.74
N ILE A 527 -14.76 26.71 -21.13
CA ILE A 527 -14.43 25.33 -21.49
C ILE A 527 -13.82 24.62 -20.27
N PRO A 528 -14.37 23.49 -19.81
CA PRO A 528 -13.76 22.69 -18.76
C PRO A 528 -12.51 21.98 -19.28
N ALA A 529 -11.51 21.81 -18.40
CA ALA A 529 -10.24 21.14 -18.71
C ALA A 529 -9.61 21.57 -20.07
N PRO A 530 -9.43 22.88 -20.32
CA PRO A 530 -8.98 23.40 -21.61
C PRO A 530 -7.59 22.85 -22.01
N GLU A 531 -6.75 22.50 -21.02
CA GLU A 531 -5.45 21.86 -21.23
C GLU A 531 -5.58 20.50 -21.91
N VAL A 532 -6.59 19.68 -21.59
CA VAL A 532 -6.80 18.38 -22.23
C VAL A 532 -7.20 18.57 -23.68
N VAL A 533 -8.07 19.54 -23.96
CA VAL A 533 -8.51 19.90 -25.31
C VAL A 533 -7.32 20.36 -26.16
N LEU A 534 -6.50 21.27 -25.63
CA LEU A 534 -5.34 21.81 -26.35
C LEU A 534 -4.20 20.79 -26.49
N THR A 535 -3.99 19.91 -25.49
CA THR A 535 -2.97 18.85 -25.56
C THR A 535 -3.23 17.92 -26.75
N ARG A 536 -4.50 17.59 -27.03
CA ARG A 536 -4.87 16.72 -28.17
C ARG A 536 -4.45 17.29 -29.52
N LEU A 537 -4.38 18.62 -29.64
CA LEU A 537 -3.94 19.29 -30.86
C LEU A 537 -2.44 19.09 -31.14
N VAL A 538 -1.66 18.77 -30.10
CA VAL A 538 -0.21 18.59 -30.20
C VAL A 538 0.17 17.11 -30.12
N ALA A 539 -0.65 16.27 -29.48
CA ALA A 539 -0.38 14.86 -29.26
C ALA A 539 -0.65 13.94 -30.48
N SER A 540 -1.30 14.43 -31.55
CA SER A 540 -1.70 13.61 -32.71
C SER A 540 -1.12 14.14 -34.04
N PRO A 541 -0.65 13.23 -34.92
CA PRO A 541 -1.42 12.90 -36.12
C PRO A 541 -1.80 11.41 -36.09
N GLY A 542 -2.86 11.03 -35.37
CA GLY A 542 -3.32 9.64 -35.23
C GLY A 542 -4.09 9.37 -33.93
N PRO A 543 -4.83 8.25 -33.82
CA PRO A 543 -6.27 8.23 -33.55
C PRO A 543 -6.68 8.43 -32.10
N ARG A 544 -7.94 8.87 -31.98
CA ARG A 544 -8.70 9.25 -30.78
C ARG A 544 -8.56 8.26 -29.63
N VAL A 545 -8.05 8.73 -28.49
CA VAL A 545 -8.28 8.10 -27.19
C VAL A 545 -9.63 8.61 -26.67
N SER A 546 -10.55 7.68 -26.43
CA SER A 546 -11.88 7.93 -25.85
C SER A 546 -11.74 8.62 -24.50
N MET A 547 -12.36 9.80 -24.32
CA MET A 547 -12.67 10.32 -22.98
C MET A 547 -13.76 9.43 -22.39
N ARG A 548 -13.36 8.47 -21.57
CA ARG A 548 -14.16 8.01 -20.44
C ARG A 548 -13.15 7.81 -19.32
N GLU A 549 -13.05 8.81 -18.46
CA GLU A 549 -12.58 8.58 -17.08
C GLU A 549 -13.68 7.85 -16.32
#